data_AF-A0A0C2FMQ9-F1
#
_entry.id   AF-A0A0C2FMQ9-F1
#
_cell.length_a   1.000
_cell.length_b   1.000
_cell.length_c   1.000
_cell.angle_alpha   90.00
_cell.angle_beta   90.00
_cell.angle_gamma   90.00
#
_symmetry.space_group_name_H-M   'P 1'
#
loop_
_entity.id
_entity.type
_entity.pdbx_description
1 polymer ?
#
loop_
_entity_poly.entity_id
_entity_poly.type
_entity_poly.pdbx_seq_one_letter_code
_entity_poly.pdbx_strand_id
1 'polypeptide(L)'
;MLGVALLVLGPAGQFLRGRNQRPVEEREPLLVGVPVTGRWRGLNSPASKVPSHTHGLAQTYAIDITHVPEGAPPRAMDWLWPQMRRPQSFPSFGRPVLAPVDGVVVETCGASRDHLTRLSPAGLIYLLVEGVVRSLGAPRRLLGNYVLLRAETDGSIVAVLAHLRRGSLRVSPGDRVTAGQQLAECGNSGNSSDPHVHFQLMEGTDITTARGLPFEWEYAADGEARRGVPANEELFVAADPR
;
A
#
# COMPACT_ATOMS: atom_id res chain seq x y z
N MET A 1 4.42 -30.33 -20.95
CA MET A 1 3.54 -29.54 -21.85
C MET A 1 2.49 -28.74 -21.08
N LEU A 2 1.72 -29.35 -20.16
CA LEU A 2 0.72 -28.62 -19.34
C LEU A 2 1.32 -27.54 -18.41
N GLY A 3 2.50 -27.78 -17.83
CA GLY A 3 3.16 -26.83 -16.92
C GLY A 3 3.74 -25.58 -17.61
N VAL A 4 4.10 -25.68 -18.90
CA VAL A 4 4.65 -24.54 -19.67
C VAL A 4 3.52 -23.63 -20.19
N ALA A 5 2.34 -24.18 -20.48
CA ALA A 5 1.17 -23.41 -20.87
C ALA A 5 0.62 -22.52 -19.73
N LEU A 6 0.65 -23.00 -18.48
CA LEU A 6 0.30 -22.23 -17.28
C LEU A 6 1.29 -21.08 -16.99
N LEU A 7 2.57 -21.25 -17.34
CA LEU A 7 3.62 -20.24 -17.17
C LEU A 7 3.50 -19.06 -18.16
N VAL A 8 2.78 -19.21 -19.27
CA VAL A 8 2.60 -18.14 -20.27
C VAL A 8 1.20 -17.49 -20.18
N LEU A 9 0.16 -18.27 -19.88
CA LEU A 9 -1.23 -17.76 -19.81
C LEU A 9 -1.49 -16.89 -18.57
N GLY A 10 -0.88 -17.22 -17.41
CA GLY A 10 -1.02 -16.43 -16.18
C GLY A 10 -0.48 -15.00 -16.32
N PRO A 11 0.79 -14.81 -16.74
CA PRO A 11 1.38 -13.49 -16.98
C PRO A 11 0.66 -12.71 -18.08
N ALA A 12 0.21 -13.36 -19.16
CA ALA A 12 -0.56 -12.71 -20.22
C ALA A 12 -1.94 -12.21 -19.73
N GLY A 13 -2.65 -13.00 -18.92
CA GLY A 13 -3.91 -12.58 -18.30
C GLY A 13 -3.74 -11.41 -17.33
N GLN A 14 -2.66 -11.38 -16.55
CA GLN A 14 -2.33 -10.28 -15.65
C GLN A 14 -1.94 -9.01 -16.41
N PHE A 15 -1.18 -9.16 -17.51
CA PHE A 15 -0.84 -8.05 -18.40
C PHE A 15 -2.09 -7.44 -19.06
N LEU A 16 -3.02 -8.27 -19.55
CA LEU A 16 -4.28 -7.82 -20.13
C LEU A 16 -5.18 -7.12 -19.09
N ARG A 17 -5.27 -7.66 -17.86
CA ARG A 17 -6.00 -7.00 -16.77
C ARG A 17 -5.40 -5.65 -16.41
N GLY A 18 -4.08 -5.56 -16.26
CA GLY A 18 -3.40 -4.28 -16.01
C GLY A 18 -3.64 -3.27 -17.12
N ARG A 19 -3.67 -3.70 -18.39
CA ARG A 19 -4.01 -2.84 -19.53
C ARG A 19 -5.44 -2.29 -19.42
N ASN A 20 -6.39 -3.11 -18.99
CA ASN A 20 -7.79 -2.71 -18.79
C ASN A 20 -7.99 -1.80 -17.58
N GLN A 21 -7.05 -1.75 -16.62
CA GLN A 21 -7.11 -0.89 -15.43
C GLN A 21 -6.34 0.44 -15.59
N ARG A 22 -5.76 0.71 -16.77
CA ARG A 22 -5.14 2.00 -17.09
C ARG A 22 -6.15 3.14 -16.98
N PRO A 23 -5.88 4.27 -16.31
CA PRO A 23 -6.78 5.42 -16.34
C PRO A 23 -7.09 5.83 -17.79
N VAL A 24 -8.36 6.11 -18.07
CA VAL A 24 -8.83 6.51 -19.41
C VAL A 24 -8.80 8.02 -19.59
N GLU A 25 -8.98 8.75 -18.50
CA GLU A 25 -8.98 10.21 -18.44
C GLU A 25 -8.12 10.67 -17.27
N GLU A 26 -7.49 11.82 -17.41
CA GLU A 26 -6.86 12.51 -16.29
C GLU A 26 -7.95 13.07 -15.38
N ARG A 27 -7.89 12.71 -14.09
CA ARG A 27 -8.76 13.25 -13.06
C ARG A 27 -7.98 14.19 -12.15
N GLU A 28 -8.66 15.19 -11.61
CA GLU A 28 -8.08 16.00 -10.55
C GLU A 28 -7.76 15.13 -9.32
N PRO A 29 -6.59 15.32 -8.69
CA PRO A 29 -6.24 14.62 -7.46
C PRO A 29 -7.25 14.88 -6.35
N LEU A 30 -7.68 13.80 -5.69
CA LEU A 30 -8.58 13.87 -4.55
C LEU A 30 -7.80 14.19 -3.27
N LEU A 31 -8.16 15.27 -2.58
CA LEU A 31 -7.60 15.58 -1.27
C LEU A 31 -8.18 14.65 -0.21
N VAL A 32 -7.32 13.89 0.46
CA VAL A 32 -7.67 12.98 1.55
C VAL A 32 -6.69 13.12 2.72
N GLY A 33 -7.07 12.62 3.89
CA GLY A 33 -6.18 12.57 5.04
C GLY A 33 -5.00 11.63 4.83
N VAL A 34 -3.87 11.97 5.44
CA VAL A 34 -2.71 11.07 5.50
C VAL A 34 -3.05 9.90 6.43
N PRO A 35 -2.88 8.63 6.02
CA PRO A 35 -3.33 7.47 6.79
C PRO A 35 -2.41 7.10 7.98
N VAL A 36 -1.57 8.01 8.44
CA VAL A 36 -0.56 7.81 9.49
C VAL A 36 -0.27 9.14 10.20
N THR A 37 0.42 9.10 11.34
CA THR A 37 0.91 10.30 12.05
C THR A 37 2.42 10.29 12.23
N GLY A 38 3.00 11.48 12.41
CA GLY A 38 4.43 11.64 12.65
C GLY A 38 5.26 11.63 11.37
N ARG A 39 6.53 11.24 11.48
CA ARG A 39 7.52 11.37 10.41
C ARG A 39 7.66 10.08 9.57
N TRP A 40 7.48 10.22 8.27
CA TRP A 40 7.47 9.12 7.30
C TRP A 40 8.29 9.47 6.06
N ARG A 41 8.50 8.47 5.21
CA ARG A 41 9.19 8.58 3.93
C ARG A 41 8.33 8.01 2.82
N GLY A 42 8.25 8.73 1.69
CA GLY A 42 7.62 8.24 0.46
C GLY A 42 8.47 7.19 -0.27
N LEU A 43 7.84 6.14 -0.75
CA LEU A 43 8.41 5.07 -1.57
C LEU A 43 7.40 4.67 -2.65
N ASN A 44 7.88 4.22 -3.81
CA ASN A 44 7.03 3.87 -4.95
C ASN A 44 5.90 4.89 -5.18
N SER A 45 6.26 6.18 -5.21
CA SER A 45 5.31 7.29 -5.19
C SER A 45 4.90 7.74 -6.61
N PRO A 46 3.62 8.11 -6.80
CA PRO A 46 3.14 8.70 -8.06
C PRO A 46 3.78 10.05 -8.37
N ALA A 47 4.27 10.79 -7.36
CA ALA A 47 4.99 12.04 -7.58
C ALA A 47 6.36 11.84 -8.25
N SER A 48 6.94 10.64 -8.14
CA SER A 48 8.20 10.30 -8.80
C SER A 48 8.01 9.57 -10.13
N LYS A 49 6.96 8.76 -10.26
CA LYS A 49 6.68 7.99 -11.49
C LYS A 49 5.23 7.55 -11.53
N VAL A 50 4.59 7.64 -12.70
CA VAL A 50 3.26 7.07 -12.97
C VAL A 50 3.33 6.05 -14.13
N PRO A 51 2.80 4.83 -14.00
CA PRO A 51 2.31 4.24 -12.76
C PRO A 51 3.45 4.07 -11.74
N SER A 52 3.14 4.34 -10.48
CA SER A 52 4.12 4.24 -9.40
C SER A 52 4.48 2.78 -9.08
N HIS A 53 3.49 1.91 -9.24
CA HIS A 53 3.62 0.46 -9.17
C HIS A 53 3.27 -0.15 -10.53
N THR A 54 2.00 -0.55 -10.69
CA THR A 54 1.43 -1.08 -11.92
C THR A 54 0.00 -0.57 -12.07
N HIS A 55 -0.59 -0.64 -13.25
CA HIS A 55 -2.03 -0.38 -13.39
C HIS A 55 -2.89 -1.51 -12.80
N GLY A 56 -2.31 -2.71 -12.66
CA GLY A 56 -3.01 -3.86 -12.09
C GLY A 56 -3.37 -3.63 -10.63
N LEU A 57 -4.55 -4.09 -10.24
CA LEU A 57 -5.11 -3.89 -8.90
C LEU A 57 -5.31 -2.41 -8.53
N ALA A 58 -5.59 -1.58 -9.52
CA ALA A 58 -5.79 -0.14 -9.35
C ALA A 58 -4.60 0.61 -8.71
N GLN A 59 -3.38 0.08 -8.81
CA GLN A 59 -2.19 0.64 -8.16
C GLN A 59 -1.50 1.77 -8.97
N THR A 60 -2.17 2.36 -9.97
CA THR A 60 -1.56 3.36 -10.87
C THR A 60 -0.94 4.52 -10.10
N TYR A 61 -1.66 5.02 -9.09
CA TYR A 61 -1.25 6.14 -8.26
C TYR A 61 -0.95 5.74 -6.81
N ALA A 62 -0.74 4.45 -6.54
CA ALA A 62 -0.47 3.97 -5.18
C ALA A 62 0.83 4.54 -4.61
N ILE A 63 0.95 4.62 -3.30
CA ILE A 63 2.19 4.99 -2.60
C ILE A 63 2.48 4.00 -1.48
N ASP A 64 3.77 3.71 -1.28
CA ASP A 64 4.26 3.04 -0.08
C ASP A 64 4.90 4.07 0.85
N ILE A 65 4.66 3.94 2.15
CA ILE A 65 5.31 4.80 3.15
C ILE A 65 5.91 4.01 4.30
N THR A 66 7.07 4.46 4.77
CA THR A 66 7.76 3.89 5.94
C THR A 66 7.98 4.93 7.03
N HIS A 67 7.84 4.52 8.28
CA HIS A 67 8.04 5.40 9.43
C HIS A 67 9.55 5.62 9.64
N VAL A 68 9.96 6.89 9.80
CA VAL A 68 11.36 7.27 9.98
C VAL A 68 11.50 8.10 11.26
N PRO A 69 11.82 7.46 12.41
CA PRO A 69 12.13 8.18 13.64
C PRO A 69 13.22 9.24 13.42
N GLU A 70 13.23 10.28 14.25
CA GLU A 70 14.36 11.21 14.27
C GLU A 70 15.65 10.47 14.61
N GLY A 71 16.74 10.85 13.94
CA GLY A 71 18.04 10.18 14.08
C GLY A 71 18.14 8.77 13.50
N ALA A 72 17.08 8.25 12.86
CA ALA A 72 17.14 6.94 12.22
C ALA A 72 18.21 6.91 11.11
N PRO A 73 19.00 5.83 11.00
CA PRO A 73 19.96 5.68 9.92
C PRO A 73 19.25 5.62 8.56
N PRO A 74 19.94 5.95 7.45
CA PRO A 74 19.41 5.76 6.12
C PRO A 74 18.96 4.31 5.89
N ARG A 75 17.87 4.14 5.13
CA ARG A 75 17.42 2.83 4.66
C ARG A 75 18.55 2.20 3.83
N ALA A 76 18.94 0.98 4.18
CA ALA A 76 20.02 0.26 3.54
C ALA A 76 19.61 -1.17 3.17
N MET A 77 20.21 -1.69 2.09
CA MET A 77 20.05 -3.07 1.67
C MET A 77 20.93 -3.99 2.50
N ASP A 78 20.43 -5.17 2.86
CA ASP A 78 21.16 -6.19 3.60
C ASP A 78 22.02 -7.03 2.64
N TRP A 79 23.14 -6.47 2.18
CA TRP A 79 23.96 -7.05 1.10
C TRP A 79 24.51 -8.45 1.39
N LEU A 80 24.98 -8.70 2.61
CA LEU A 80 25.64 -9.97 2.99
C LEU A 80 24.91 -10.69 4.13
N TRP A 81 24.59 -9.98 5.21
CA TRP A 81 23.94 -10.54 6.39
C TRP A 81 23.22 -9.44 7.18
N PRO A 82 22.05 -9.71 7.81
CA PRO A 82 21.25 -10.94 7.72
C PRO A 82 20.46 -11.03 6.41
N GLN A 83 20.18 -12.25 5.95
CA GLN A 83 19.42 -12.46 4.70
C GLN A 83 17.95 -12.03 4.80
N MET A 84 17.36 -12.19 5.99
CA MET A 84 16.00 -11.76 6.28
C MET A 84 15.95 -11.30 7.74
N ARG A 85 15.14 -10.29 8.04
CA ARG A 85 14.94 -9.77 9.41
C ARG A 85 13.52 -10.01 9.89
N ARG A 86 13.35 -10.04 11.20
CA ARG A 86 12.01 -10.03 11.81
C ARG A 86 11.37 -8.66 11.55
N PRO A 87 10.08 -8.59 11.18
CA PRO A 87 9.44 -7.30 10.90
C PRO A 87 9.43 -6.37 12.12
N GLN A 88 9.42 -6.92 13.35
CA GLN A 88 9.50 -6.15 14.59
C GLN A 88 10.80 -5.34 14.75
N SER A 89 11.85 -5.62 13.97
CA SER A 89 13.08 -4.82 14.00
C SER A 89 12.98 -3.52 13.20
N PHE A 90 11.85 -3.24 12.55
CA PHE A 90 11.66 -2.04 11.72
C PHE A 90 10.74 -1.04 12.42
N PRO A 91 11.07 0.26 12.40
CA PRO A 91 10.28 1.29 13.09
C PRO A 91 8.82 1.43 12.63
N SER A 92 8.50 1.04 11.40
CA SER A 92 7.13 1.10 10.86
C SER A 92 6.23 0.02 11.48
N PHE A 93 6.77 -1.15 11.82
CA PHE A 93 5.94 -2.28 12.24
C PHE A 93 5.18 -1.96 13.53
N GLY A 94 3.86 -2.17 13.52
CA GLY A 94 2.99 -1.86 14.64
C GLY A 94 2.56 -0.39 14.73
N ARG A 95 2.98 0.50 13.82
CA ARG A 95 2.52 1.88 13.81
C ARG A 95 1.03 1.97 13.46
N PRO A 96 0.24 2.84 14.11
CA PRO A 96 -1.17 3.04 13.77
C PRO A 96 -1.38 3.40 12.30
N VAL A 97 -2.43 2.84 11.71
CA VAL A 97 -2.91 3.16 10.37
C VAL A 97 -4.33 3.68 10.48
N LEU A 98 -4.58 4.85 9.90
CA LEU A 98 -5.76 5.67 10.12
C LEU A 98 -6.65 5.72 8.87
N ALA A 99 -7.93 6.00 9.08
CA ALA A 99 -8.88 6.26 8.02
C ALA A 99 -8.53 7.60 7.33
N PRO A 100 -8.29 7.61 6.00
CA PRO A 100 -7.99 8.83 5.26
C PRO A 100 -9.23 9.70 5.00
N VAL A 101 -10.43 9.13 5.12
CA VAL A 101 -11.72 9.79 4.84
C VAL A 101 -12.79 9.24 5.78
N ASP A 102 -13.88 9.99 5.95
CA ASP A 102 -15.12 9.44 6.48
C ASP A 102 -15.68 8.40 5.49
N GLY A 103 -16.18 7.28 5.99
CA GLY A 103 -16.65 6.24 5.11
C GLY A 103 -17.18 4.96 5.76
N VAL A 104 -17.46 4.00 4.89
CA VAL A 104 -17.94 2.66 5.27
C VAL A 104 -16.91 1.61 4.85
N VAL A 105 -16.52 0.75 5.79
CA VAL A 105 -15.64 -0.38 5.52
C VAL A 105 -16.37 -1.39 4.63
N VAL A 106 -15.84 -1.66 3.45
CA VAL A 106 -16.45 -2.54 2.45
C VAL A 106 -15.91 -3.96 2.55
N GLU A 107 -14.60 -4.09 2.74
CA GLU A 107 -13.92 -5.39 2.78
C GLU A 107 -12.70 -5.30 3.69
N THR A 108 -12.39 -6.40 4.38
CA THR A 108 -11.22 -6.53 5.24
C THR A 108 -10.58 -7.90 5.09
N CYS A 109 -9.26 -7.97 5.21
CA CYS A 109 -8.53 -9.22 5.41
C CYS A 109 -7.52 -9.03 6.56
N GLY A 110 -7.54 -9.91 7.57
CA GLY A 110 -6.68 -9.77 8.76
C GLY A 110 -5.91 -11.03 9.16
N ALA A 111 -6.02 -12.11 8.39
CA ALA A 111 -5.48 -13.43 8.74
C ALA A 111 -4.11 -13.76 8.13
N SER A 112 -3.65 -12.98 7.15
CA SER A 112 -2.36 -13.20 6.48
C SER A 112 -1.20 -13.00 7.46
N ARG A 113 -0.24 -13.93 7.46
CA ARG A 113 0.95 -13.85 8.32
C ARG A 113 1.89 -12.73 7.88
N ASP A 114 2.41 -11.99 8.86
CA ASP A 114 3.59 -11.14 8.68
C ASP A 114 4.84 -12.02 8.51
N HIS A 115 5.48 -11.94 7.35
CA HIS A 115 6.67 -12.73 7.03
C HIS A 115 7.96 -12.00 7.43
N LEU A 116 9.10 -12.69 7.30
CA LEU A 116 10.40 -12.04 7.42
C LEU A 116 10.63 -11.08 6.24
N THR A 117 11.50 -10.10 6.42
CA THR A 117 11.80 -9.12 5.36
C THR A 117 12.62 -9.73 4.24
N ARG A 118 12.61 -9.05 3.10
CA ARG A 118 13.20 -9.45 1.82
C ARG A 118 14.10 -8.34 1.28
N LEU A 119 14.91 -7.76 2.18
CA LEU A 119 15.82 -6.65 1.89
C LEU A 119 17.26 -7.09 1.59
N SER A 120 17.52 -8.39 1.44
CA SER A 120 18.76 -8.87 0.85
C SER A 120 18.57 -9.18 -0.65
N PRO A 121 19.64 -9.26 -1.45
CA PRO A 121 19.53 -9.71 -2.84
C PRO A 121 18.79 -11.05 -2.99
N ALA A 122 19.09 -12.04 -2.13
CA ALA A 122 18.39 -13.33 -2.12
C ALA A 122 16.92 -13.19 -1.68
N GLY A 123 16.66 -12.32 -0.70
CA GLY A 123 15.30 -11.97 -0.27
C GLY A 123 14.47 -11.36 -1.40
N LEU A 124 15.05 -10.46 -2.19
CA LEU A 124 14.38 -9.85 -3.35
C LEU A 124 14.09 -10.88 -4.44
N ILE A 125 15.01 -11.80 -4.73
CA ILE A 125 14.74 -12.90 -5.67
C ILE A 125 13.57 -13.75 -5.16
N TYR A 126 13.56 -14.07 -3.85
CA TYR A 126 12.46 -14.79 -3.23
C TYR A 126 11.12 -14.02 -3.33
N LEU A 127 11.12 -12.70 -3.11
CA LEU A 127 9.94 -11.84 -3.27
C LEU A 127 9.38 -11.94 -4.68
N LEU A 128 10.23 -11.86 -5.70
CA LEU A 128 9.81 -11.92 -7.10
C LEU A 128 9.16 -13.28 -7.44
N VAL A 129 9.80 -14.39 -7.06
CA VAL A 129 9.27 -15.74 -7.30
C VAL A 129 7.96 -15.96 -6.56
N GLU A 130 7.91 -15.57 -5.28
CA GLU A 130 6.69 -15.69 -4.47
C GLU A 130 5.56 -14.82 -5.02
N GLY A 131 5.87 -13.62 -5.50
CA GLY A 131 4.91 -12.71 -6.13
C GLY A 131 4.24 -13.32 -7.35
N VAL A 132 5.00 -14.02 -8.21
CA VAL A 132 4.45 -14.77 -9.35
C VAL A 132 3.52 -15.88 -8.87
N VAL A 133 3.92 -16.67 -7.87
CA VAL A 133 3.08 -17.75 -7.34
C VAL A 133 1.79 -17.20 -6.73
N ARG A 134 1.86 -16.09 -6.00
CA ARG A 134 0.70 -15.42 -5.39
C ARG A 134 -0.25 -14.86 -6.44
N SER A 135 0.26 -14.34 -7.55
CA SER A 135 -0.55 -13.77 -8.62
C SER A 135 -1.34 -14.82 -9.42
N LEU A 136 -0.87 -16.07 -9.46
CA LEU A 136 -1.63 -17.20 -10.03
C LEU A 136 -2.86 -17.58 -9.19
N GLY A 137 -2.88 -17.21 -7.91
CA GLY A 137 -4.03 -17.39 -7.03
C GLY A 137 -5.06 -16.26 -7.18
N ALA A 138 -5.69 -15.87 -6.06
CA ALA A 138 -6.52 -14.67 -6.04
C ALA A 138 -5.61 -13.43 -6.00
N PRO A 139 -5.68 -12.49 -6.97
CA PRO A 139 -4.78 -11.33 -7.02
C PRO A 139 -4.79 -10.47 -5.75
N ARG A 140 -5.92 -10.43 -5.02
CA ARG A 140 -6.05 -9.78 -3.71
C ARG A 140 -5.05 -10.29 -2.65
N ARG A 141 -4.50 -11.51 -2.81
CA ARG A 141 -3.46 -12.06 -1.91
C ARG A 141 -2.15 -11.26 -1.94
N LEU A 142 -1.94 -10.44 -2.97
CA LEU A 142 -0.79 -9.54 -3.05
C LEU A 142 -0.87 -8.44 -1.97
N LEU A 143 -2.08 -8.00 -1.59
CA LEU A 143 -2.29 -6.99 -0.54
C LEU A 143 -1.96 -7.50 0.87
N GLY A 144 -2.02 -8.82 1.10
CA GLY A 144 -1.88 -9.40 2.45
C GLY A 144 -3.10 -9.12 3.32
N ASN A 145 -2.90 -8.44 4.45
CA ASN A 145 -3.97 -7.89 5.27
C ASN A 145 -4.27 -6.47 4.82
N TYR A 146 -5.56 -6.11 4.74
CA TYR A 146 -5.98 -4.83 4.19
C TYR A 146 -7.36 -4.40 4.68
N VAL A 147 -7.67 -3.12 4.44
CA VAL A 147 -8.99 -2.50 4.59
C VAL A 147 -9.33 -1.79 3.28
N LEU A 148 -10.53 -2.06 2.74
CA LEU A 148 -11.17 -1.26 1.70
C LEU A 148 -12.21 -0.35 2.35
N LEU A 149 -12.03 0.95 2.24
CA LEU A 149 -12.89 1.97 2.83
C LEU A 149 -13.53 2.79 1.69
N ARG A 150 -14.85 2.70 1.55
CA ARG A 150 -15.59 3.53 0.59
C ARG A 150 -15.88 4.89 1.20
N ALA A 151 -15.50 5.95 0.50
CA ALA A 151 -15.72 7.31 0.94
C ALA A 151 -17.23 7.61 1.03
N GLU A 152 -17.62 8.39 2.05
CA GLU A 152 -19.00 8.85 2.20
C GLU A 152 -19.35 10.01 1.26
N THR A 153 -18.36 10.84 0.92
CA THR A 153 -18.52 11.99 0.01
C THR A 153 -18.84 11.59 -1.43
N ASP A 154 -18.30 10.45 -1.89
CA ASP A 154 -18.56 9.85 -3.18
C ASP A 154 -18.42 8.33 -3.07
N GLY A 155 -19.55 7.62 -3.22
CA GLY A 155 -19.61 6.16 -3.10
C GLY A 155 -18.85 5.39 -4.19
N SER A 156 -18.33 6.06 -5.22
CA SER A 156 -17.45 5.45 -6.22
C SER A 156 -15.98 5.39 -5.75
N ILE A 157 -15.57 6.23 -4.80
CA ILE A 157 -14.19 6.32 -4.32
C ILE A 157 -13.96 5.29 -3.22
N VAL A 158 -12.93 4.46 -3.39
CA VAL A 158 -12.51 3.46 -2.39
C VAL A 158 -11.04 3.63 -2.08
N ALA A 159 -10.72 3.87 -0.81
CA ALA A 159 -9.37 3.82 -0.27
C ALA A 159 -8.97 2.38 0.06
N VAL A 160 -7.74 2.01 -0.28
CA VAL A 160 -7.15 0.71 0.07
C VAL A 160 -5.93 0.96 0.95
N LEU A 161 -5.92 0.36 2.13
CA LEU A 161 -4.76 0.31 3.02
C LEU A 161 -4.33 -1.14 3.17
N ALA A 162 -3.09 -1.46 2.81
CA ALA A 162 -2.61 -2.84 2.68
C ALA A 162 -1.31 -3.12 3.45
N HIS A 163 -0.86 -4.37 3.39
CA HIS A 163 0.28 -4.90 4.14
C HIS A 163 0.14 -4.78 5.66
N LEU A 164 -1.10 -4.72 6.18
CA LEU A 164 -1.40 -4.50 7.58
C LEU A 164 -0.92 -5.67 8.46
N ARG A 165 -0.74 -5.40 9.76
CA ARG A 165 -0.29 -6.40 10.74
C ARG A 165 -1.39 -7.42 11.00
N ARG A 166 -1.01 -8.70 11.04
CA ARG A 166 -1.95 -9.79 11.34
C ARG A 166 -2.64 -9.55 12.70
N GLY A 167 -3.96 -9.66 12.71
CA GLY A 167 -4.76 -9.52 13.93
C GLY A 167 -4.82 -8.10 14.52
N SER A 168 -4.43 -7.07 13.75
CA SER A 168 -4.46 -5.67 14.21
C SER A 168 -5.71 -4.88 13.80
N LEU A 169 -6.58 -5.46 12.94
CA LEU A 169 -7.79 -4.79 12.47
C LEU A 169 -8.69 -4.40 13.65
N ARG A 170 -9.16 -3.16 13.65
CA ARG A 170 -10.08 -2.59 14.63
C ARG A 170 -11.50 -2.39 14.09
N VAL A 171 -11.72 -2.81 12.84
CA VAL A 171 -12.95 -2.58 12.09
C VAL A 171 -13.35 -3.84 11.33
N SER A 172 -14.63 -3.93 10.98
CA SER A 172 -15.25 -5.00 10.21
C SER A 172 -16.05 -4.43 9.03
N PRO A 173 -16.32 -5.23 7.98
CA PRO A 173 -17.19 -4.81 6.88
C PRO A 173 -18.57 -4.35 7.40
N GLY A 174 -19.01 -3.18 6.94
CA GLY A 174 -20.23 -2.50 7.38
C GLY A 174 -20.00 -1.40 8.41
N ASP A 175 -18.84 -1.36 9.08
CA ASP A 175 -18.53 -0.31 10.05
C ASP A 175 -18.43 1.05 9.36
N ARG A 176 -19.00 2.08 10.01
CA ARG A 176 -18.77 3.48 9.68
C ARG A 176 -17.58 3.99 10.47
N VAL A 177 -16.69 4.72 9.82
CA VAL A 177 -15.49 5.29 10.43
C VAL A 177 -15.37 6.76 10.06
N THR A 178 -14.75 7.54 10.94
CA THR A 178 -14.40 8.93 10.67
C THR A 178 -12.95 9.05 10.25
N ALA A 179 -12.60 10.05 9.45
CA ALA A 179 -11.22 10.38 9.11
C ALA A 179 -10.39 10.52 10.40
N GLY A 180 -9.17 9.98 10.38
CA GLY A 180 -8.30 9.92 11.55
C GLY A 180 -8.56 8.75 12.50
N GLN A 181 -9.69 8.03 12.39
CA GLN A 181 -9.95 6.85 13.21
C GLN A 181 -8.93 5.75 12.89
N GLN A 182 -8.36 5.13 13.92
CA GLN A 182 -7.44 4.00 13.71
C GLN A 182 -8.19 2.77 13.17
N LEU A 183 -7.74 2.28 12.02
CA LEU A 183 -8.28 1.11 11.34
C LEU A 183 -7.50 -0.17 11.70
N ALA A 184 -6.17 -0.04 11.80
CA ALA A 184 -5.26 -1.17 11.98
C ALA A 184 -3.85 -0.70 12.42
N GLU A 185 -2.87 -1.58 12.27
CA GLU A 185 -1.45 -1.27 12.42
C GLU A 185 -0.66 -1.70 11.18
N CYS A 186 0.44 -0.99 10.88
CA CYS A 186 1.39 -1.31 9.82
C CYS A 186 2.01 -2.69 10.07
N GLY A 187 2.01 -3.54 9.04
CA GLY A 187 2.51 -4.91 9.12
C GLY A 187 3.60 -5.20 8.09
N ASN A 188 3.73 -6.47 7.74
CA ASN A 188 4.62 -7.00 6.71
C ASN A 188 4.00 -8.26 6.09
N SER A 189 2.73 -8.16 5.68
CA SER A 189 1.95 -9.26 5.12
C SER A 189 1.78 -9.09 3.61
N GLY A 190 1.48 -10.17 2.89
CA GLY A 190 1.26 -10.11 1.44
C GLY A 190 2.57 -10.02 0.64
N ASN A 191 2.58 -9.23 -0.43
CA ASN A 191 3.72 -9.03 -1.31
C ASN A 191 4.55 -7.80 -0.88
N SER A 192 5.07 -7.83 0.35
CA SER A 192 5.83 -6.73 0.95
C SER A 192 7.31 -7.11 1.12
N SER A 193 8.23 -6.17 0.90
CA SER A 193 9.66 -6.37 1.13
C SER A 193 10.05 -6.19 2.59
N ASP A 194 9.49 -5.19 3.25
CA ASP A 194 9.71 -4.82 4.66
C ASP A 194 8.54 -3.99 5.18
N PRO A 195 8.38 -3.79 6.51
CA PRO A 195 7.22 -3.09 7.05
C PRO A 195 6.99 -1.69 6.49
N HIS A 196 5.88 -1.51 5.78
CA HIS A 196 5.39 -0.25 5.20
C HIS A 196 3.85 -0.25 5.15
N VAL A 197 3.29 0.94 4.95
CA VAL A 197 1.86 1.11 4.63
C VAL A 197 1.75 1.38 3.14
N HIS A 198 1.00 0.53 2.44
CA HIS A 198 0.59 0.79 1.06
C HIS A 198 -0.76 1.50 1.09
N PHE A 199 -0.86 2.60 0.36
CA PHE A 199 -2.07 3.39 0.20
C PHE A 199 -2.39 3.63 -1.28
N GLN A 200 -3.67 3.52 -1.64
CA GLN A 200 -4.17 3.97 -2.95
C GLN A 200 -5.65 4.36 -2.86
N LEU A 201 -6.09 5.17 -3.81
CA LEU A 201 -7.50 5.33 -4.13
C LEU A 201 -7.82 4.59 -5.44
N MET A 202 -9.05 4.06 -5.52
CA MET A 202 -9.56 3.43 -6.72
C MET A 202 -11.04 3.76 -6.96
N GLU A 203 -11.45 3.67 -8.21
CA GLU A 203 -12.84 3.83 -8.63
C GLU A 203 -13.57 2.49 -8.66
N GLY A 204 -14.51 2.30 -7.73
CA GLY A 204 -15.27 1.08 -7.53
C GLY A 204 -14.66 0.14 -6.47
N THR A 205 -15.46 -0.83 -6.02
CA THR A 205 -15.10 -1.72 -4.89
C THR A 205 -14.34 -2.98 -5.32
N ASP A 206 -14.39 -3.35 -6.60
CA ASP A 206 -13.66 -4.51 -7.11
C ASP A 206 -12.27 -4.12 -7.59
N ILE A 207 -11.27 -4.26 -6.72
CA ILE A 207 -9.87 -3.98 -7.03
C ILE A 207 -9.34 -4.72 -8.27
N THR A 208 -9.94 -5.84 -8.67
CA THR A 208 -9.47 -6.59 -9.85
C THR A 208 -9.89 -5.98 -11.19
N THR A 209 -10.82 -5.03 -11.16
CA THR A 209 -11.36 -4.34 -12.35
C THR A 209 -11.33 -2.81 -12.22
N ALA A 210 -11.27 -2.27 -11.01
CA ALA A 210 -11.19 -0.85 -10.70
C ALA A 210 -9.98 -0.16 -11.32
N ARG A 211 -10.06 1.16 -11.53
CA ARG A 211 -8.93 1.99 -11.96
C ARG A 211 -8.41 2.79 -10.78
N GLY A 212 -7.09 2.99 -10.73
CA GLY A 212 -6.48 3.84 -9.70
C GLY A 212 -6.85 5.29 -9.91
N LEU A 213 -7.13 6.01 -8.82
CA LEU A 213 -7.44 7.44 -8.81
C LEU A 213 -6.25 8.23 -8.24
N PRO A 214 -5.92 9.40 -8.80
CA PRO A 214 -4.93 10.29 -8.20
C PRO A 214 -5.47 10.87 -6.89
N PHE A 215 -4.58 11.12 -5.96
CA PHE A 215 -4.88 11.75 -4.68
C PHE A 215 -3.76 12.72 -4.30
N GLU A 216 -4.03 13.51 -3.29
CA GLU A 216 -3.05 14.39 -2.66
C GLU A 216 -3.31 14.46 -1.16
N TRP A 217 -2.28 14.89 -0.44
CA TRP A 217 -2.23 15.05 0.99
C TRP A 217 -1.77 16.45 1.34
N GLU A 218 -2.18 16.92 2.52
CA GLU A 218 -1.52 18.02 3.21
C GLU A 218 -0.53 17.45 4.23
N TYR A 219 0.73 17.88 4.13
CA TYR A 219 1.81 17.41 5.01
C TYR A 219 2.86 18.51 5.18
N ALA A 220 3.77 18.34 6.15
CA ALA A 220 4.94 19.21 6.27
C ALA A 220 6.20 18.50 5.77
N ALA A 221 7.05 19.19 5.02
CA ALA A 221 8.38 18.72 4.67
C ALA A 221 9.36 19.88 4.74
N ASP A 222 10.55 19.62 5.31
CA ASP A 222 11.57 20.64 5.57
C ASP A 222 11.06 21.86 6.39
N GLY A 223 10.04 21.64 7.24
CA GLY A 223 9.41 22.69 8.05
C GLY A 223 8.34 23.51 7.33
N GLU A 224 8.05 23.20 6.07
CA GLU A 224 7.06 23.92 5.25
C GLU A 224 5.83 23.05 4.96
N ALA A 225 4.64 23.67 4.95
CA ALA A 225 3.42 23.02 4.54
C ALA A 225 3.43 22.77 3.02
N ARG A 226 3.10 21.55 2.61
CA ARG A 226 3.00 21.11 1.22
C ARG A 226 1.64 20.46 0.97
N ARG A 227 1.18 20.57 -0.27
CA ARG A 227 0.00 19.87 -0.81
C ARG A 227 0.43 19.06 -2.02
N GLY A 228 0.12 17.76 -2.03
CA GLY A 228 0.53 16.84 -3.08
C GLY A 228 0.82 15.45 -2.51
N VAL A 229 1.67 14.68 -3.18
CA VAL A 229 2.11 13.36 -2.71
C VAL A 229 3.62 13.39 -2.52
N PRO A 230 4.17 12.92 -1.37
CA PRO A 230 5.62 12.89 -1.16
C PRO A 230 6.32 12.04 -2.23
N ALA A 231 7.40 12.55 -2.82
CA ALA A 231 8.25 11.82 -3.76
C ALA A 231 9.01 10.67 -3.09
N ASN A 232 9.62 9.80 -3.90
CA ASN A 232 10.51 8.76 -3.40
C ASN A 232 11.66 9.37 -2.59
N GLU A 233 11.92 8.80 -1.42
CA GLU A 233 12.91 9.26 -0.44
C GLU A 233 12.59 10.62 0.22
N GLU A 234 11.53 11.31 -0.19
CA GLU A 234 11.08 12.53 0.49
C GLU A 234 10.60 12.18 1.90
N LEU A 235 11.13 12.91 2.87
CA LEU A 235 10.68 12.84 4.26
C LEU A 235 9.55 13.85 4.45
N PHE A 236 8.48 13.37 5.07
CA PHE A 236 7.33 14.20 5.38
C PHE A 236 6.83 13.94 6.80
N VAL A 237 6.13 14.91 7.36
CA VAL A 237 5.47 14.83 8.65
C VAL A 237 3.97 14.95 8.41
N ALA A 238 3.26 13.89 8.76
CA ALA A 238 1.81 13.85 8.80
C ALA A 238 1.33 14.49 10.10
N ALA A 239 0.39 15.43 9.98
CA ALA A 239 -0.24 16.04 11.15
C ALA A 239 -1.02 15.00 11.96
N ASP A 240 -1.15 15.25 13.26
CA ASP A 240 -2.09 14.48 14.07
C ASP A 240 -3.53 14.77 13.63
N PRO A 241 -4.43 13.77 13.62
CA PRO A 241 -5.83 14.00 13.32
C PRO A 241 -6.42 15.00 14.32
N ARG A 242 -7.23 15.94 13.83
CA ARG A 242 -7.97 16.88 14.69
C ARG A 242 -9.21 16.23 15.26
#